data_AF-A0A7U1AR55-F1
#
_entry.id   AF-A0A7U1AR55-F1
#
_cell.length_a   1.000
_cell.length_b   1.000
_cell.length_c   1.000
_cell.angle_alpha   90.00
_cell.angle_beta   90.00
_cell.angle_gamma   90.00
#
_symmetry.space_group_name_H-M   'P 1'
#
loop_
_entity.id
_entity.type
_entity.pdbx_description
1 polymer ?
#
loop_
_entity_poly.entity_id
_entity_poly.type
_entity_poly.pdbx_seq_one_letter_code
_entity_poly.pdbx_strand_id
1 'polypeptide(L)'
;MNYIPLFLAFVSEKPMWSIRIAAIMIICNLISILIGRYAIKTRSFVPSIPILGLEGLGLPELLATTSLGHIIGAGTIIGLRSTGILS
;
A
#
# COMPACT_ATOMS: atom_id res chain seq x y z
N MET A 1 29.12 7.75 27.42
CA MET A 1 28.99 7.39 25.99
C MET A 1 27.50 7.18 25.72
N ASN A 2 26.88 8.15 25.05
CA ASN A 2 25.43 8.17 24.86
C ASN A 2 25.09 7.42 23.56
N TYR A 3 24.77 6.14 23.66
CA TYR A 3 24.30 5.36 22.51
C TYR A 3 22.83 5.73 22.27
N ILE A 4 22.61 6.85 21.58
CA ILE A 4 21.29 7.12 21.01
C ILE A 4 21.11 6.03 19.95
N PRO A 5 20.16 5.08 20.12
CA PRO A 5 19.97 4.05 19.13
C PRO A 5 19.57 4.75 17.82
N LEU A 6 20.35 4.53 16.77
CA LEU A 6 20.12 5.08 15.42
C LEU A 6 18.66 4.89 14.95
N PHE A 7 17.99 3.85 15.48
CA PHE A 7 16.57 3.56 15.30
C PHE A 7 15.60 4.64 15.81
N LEU A 8 15.91 5.35 16.90
CA LEU A 8 15.01 6.36 17.47
C LEU A 8 14.97 7.64 16.64
N ALA A 9 16.02 7.95 15.89
CA ALA A 9 16.06 9.17 15.06
C ALA A 9 15.10 9.12 13.86
N PHE A 10 14.67 7.93 13.43
CA PHE A 10 13.66 7.78 12.38
C PHE A 10 12.23 8.01 12.89
N VAL A 11 12.04 8.09 14.21
CA VAL A 11 10.73 8.27 14.81
C VAL A 11 10.63 9.70 15.33
N SER A 12 10.10 10.60 14.51
CA SER A 12 9.09 11.57 14.95
C SER A 12 8.93 12.66 13.90
N GLU A 13 8.48 12.26 12.73
CA GLU A 13 7.86 13.16 11.80
C GLU A 13 6.41 12.66 11.73
N LYS A 14 5.45 13.38 12.34
CA LYS A 14 4.02 13.00 12.25
C LYS A 14 3.63 13.19 10.78
N PRO A 15 3.25 12.16 10.02
CA PRO A 15 2.77 12.39 8.68
C PRO A 15 1.45 13.14 8.80
N MET A 16 1.47 14.46 8.56
CA MET A 16 0.24 15.22 8.41
C MET A 16 -0.43 14.64 7.17
N TRP A 17 -1.57 13.98 7.36
CA TRP A 17 -2.34 13.43 6.25
C TRP A 17 -2.59 14.54 5.21
N SER A 18 -2.22 14.27 3.96
CA SER A 18 -2.24 15.25 2.88
C SER A 18 -2.77 14.59 1.60
N ILE A 19 -3.37 15.39 0.71
CA ILE A 19 -3.90 14.93 -0.58
C ILE A 19 -2.83 14.21 -1.41
N ARG A 20 -1.57 14.64 -1.28
CA ARG A 20 -0.43 14.03 -1.98
C ARG A 20 -0.18 12.59 -1.50
N ILE A 21 -0.25 12.38 -0.19
CA ILE A 21 -0.10 11.04 0.44
C ILE A 21 -1.25 10.13 0.00
N ALA A 22 -2.48 10.65 0.00
CA ALA A 22 -3.65 9.91 -0.45
C ALA A 22 -3.53 9.47 -1.92
N ALA A 23 -3.06 10.37 -2.81
CA ALA A 23 -2.84 10.04 -4.22
C ALA A 23 -1.79 8.93 -4.39
N ILE A 24 -0.67 9.00 -3.68
CA ILE A 24 0.38 7.96 -3.71
C ILE A 24 -0.20 6.61 -3.24
N MET A 25 -0.99 6.60 -2.17
CA MET A 25 -1.61 5.39 -1.64
C MET A 25 -2.59 4.76 -2.64
N ILE A 26 -3.42 5.57 -3.30
CA ILE A 26 -4.36 5.09 -4.33
C ILE A 26 -3.60 4.46 -5.51
N ILE A 27 -2.52 5.09 -5.96
CA ILE A 27 -1.67 4.56 -7.04
C ILE A 27 -1.05 3.22 -6.65
N CYS A 28 -0.51 3.10 -5.43
CA CYS A 28 0.06 1.84 -4.92
C CYS A 28 -0.98 0.73 -4.84
N ASN A 29 -2.20 1.04 -4.39
CA ASN A 29 -3.31 0.09 -4.38
C ASN A 29 -3.70 -0.36 -5.79
N LEU A 30 -3.78 0.55 -6.76
CA LEU A 30 -4.12 0.21 -8.14
C LEU A 30 -3.07 -0.70 -8.78
N ILE A 31 -1.78 -0.41 -8.56
CA ILE A 31 -0.66 -1.24 -9.00
C ILE A 31 -0.74 -2.63 -8.36
N SER A 32 -1.00 -2.70 -7.06
CA SER A 32 -1.11 -3.97 -6.33
C SER A 32 -2.28 -4.83 -6.83
N ILE A 33 -3.44 -4.22 -7.12
CA ILE A 33 -4.59 -4.91 -7.71
C ILE A 33 -4.24 -5.47 -9.09
N LEU A 34 -3.52 -4.70 -9.91
CA LEU A 34 -3.07 -5.15 -11.22
C LEU A 34 -2.10 -6.32 -11.10
N ILE A 35 -1.14 -6.26 -10.18
CA ILE A 35 -0.19 -7.35 -9.91
C ILE A 35 -0.96 -8.59 -9.42
N GLY A 36 -1.90 -8.43 -8.49
CA GLY A 36 -2.70 -9.53 -7.96
C GLY A 36 -3.52 -10.24 -9.04
N ARG A 37 -4.00 -9.51 -10.05
CA ARG A 37 -4.69 -10.11 -11.21
C ARG A 37 -3.83 -11.12 -11.96
N TYR A 38 -2.52 -10.87 -12.07
CA TYR A 38 -1.58 -11.77 -12.77
C TYR A 38 -0.89 -12.76 -11.83
N ALA A 39 -0.72 -12.42 -10.56
CA ALA A 39 0.02 -13.21 -9.58
C ALA A 39 -0.83 -14.26 -8.87
N ILE A 40 -2.14 -14.03 -8.69
CA ILE A 40 -3.01 -14.95 -7.96
C ILE A 40 -3.37 -16.13 -8.86
N LYS A 41 -2.72 -17.27 -8.61
CA LYS A 41 -2.90 -18.51 -9.39
C LYS A 41 -4.08 -19.36 -8.92
N THR A 42 -4.43 -19.28 -7.63
CA THR A 42 -5.57 -20.01 -7.03
C THR A 42 -6.64 -19.02 -6.62
N ARG A 43 -7.59 -18.80 -7.53
CA ARG A 43 -8.70 -17.90 -7.30
C ARG A 43 -9.70 -18.55 -6.35
N SER A 44 -10.03 -17.84 -5.28
CA SER A 44 -10.91 -18.38 -4.24
C SER A 44 -12.31 -18.65 -4.81
N PHE A 45 -12.91 -19.81 -4.48
CA PHE A 45 -14.24 -20.26 -4.92
C PHE A 45 -15.43 -19.39 -4.46
N VAL A 46 -15.17 -18.23 -3.85
CA VAL A 46 -16.19 -17.31 -3.33
C VAL A 46 -16.73 -16.47 -4.50
N PRO A 47 -18.06 -16.25 -4.60
CA PRO A 47 -18.67 -15.55 -5.71
C PRO A 47 -17.98 -14.22 -6.00
N SER A 48 -17.64 -14.01 -7.27
CA SER A 48 -17.06 -12.77 -7.77
C SER A 48 -18.04 -11.63 -7.51
N ILE A 49 -17.58 -10.58 -6.84
CA ILE A 49 -18.39 -9.38 -6.62
C ILE A 49 -18.21 -8.50 -7.86
N PRO A 50 -19.30 -8.09 -8.54
CA PRO A 50 -19.22 -7.24 -9.72
C PRO A 50 -19.01 -5.77 -9.32
N ILE A 51 -18.04 -5.48 -8.46
CA ILE A 51 -17.86 -4.14 -7.87
C ILE A 51 -16.97 -3.23 -8.72
N LEU A 52 -16.24 -3.75 -9.70
CA LEU A 52 -15.26 -2.97 -10.46
C LEU A 52 -15.21 -3.23 -11.97
N GLY A 53 -16.13 -4.02 -12.53
CA GLY A 53 -16.02 -4.48 -13.92
C GLY A 53 -14.78 -5.36 -14.20
N LEU A 54 -13.95 -5.62 -13.17
CA LEU A 54 -12.93 -6.66 -13.19
C LEU A 54 -13.63 -8.00 -12.94
N GLU A 55 -14.06 -8.63 -14.02
CA GLU A 55 -14.55 -10.01 -13.99
C GLU A 55 -13.51 -10.91 -13.30
N GLY A 56 -13.94 -11.53 -12.21
CA GLY A 56 -13.20 -12.60 -11.53
C GLY A 56 -12.46 -12.23 -10.25
N LEU A 57 -12.29 -10.97 -9.84
CA LEU A 57 -11.68 -10.69 -8.52
C LEU A 57 -12.64 -11.05 -7.38
N GLY A 58 -12.30 -12.08 -6.60
CA GLY A 58 -13.05 -12.43 -5.40
C GLY A 58 -12.84 -11.43 -4.26
N LEU A 59 -13.79 -11.38 -3.31
CA LEU A 59 -13.66 -10.66 -2.03
C LEU A 59 -12.30 -10.85 -1.32
N PRO A 60 -11.80 -12.10 -1.14
CA PRO A 60 -10.51 -12.32 -0.49
C PRO A 60 -9.32 -11.81 -1.32
N GLU A 61 -9.41 -11.86 -2.65
CA GLU A 61 -8.34 -11.38 -3.53
C GLU A 61 -8.25 -9.85 -3.54
N LEU A 62 -9.41 -9.18 -3.52
CA LEU A 62 -9.46 -7.73 -3.39
C LEU A 62 -8.88 -7.28 -2.05
N LEU A 63 -9.24 -7.95 -0.95
CA LEU A 63 -8.68 -7.66 0.38
C LEU A 63 -7.17 -7.93 0.43
N ALA A 64 -6.69 -9.03 -0.14
CA ALA A 64 -5.27 -9.36 -0.18
C ALA A 64 -4.47 -8.32 -0.98
N THR A 65 -4.95 -7.94 -2.16
CA THR A 65 -4.27 -6.97 -3.02
C THR A 65 -4.30 -5.56 -2.45
N THR A 66 -5.41 -5.11 -1.88
CA THR A 66 -5.47 -3.81 -1.19
C THR A 66 -4.61 -3.78 0.08
N SER A 67 -4.50 -4.88 0.81
CA SER A 67 -3.58 -4.99 1.96
C SER A 67 -2.11 -4.91 1.53
N LEU A 68 -1.74 -5.61 0.46
CA LEU A 68 -0.40 -5.53 -0.13
C LEU A 68 -0.11 -4.12 -0.66
N GLY A 69 -1.09 -3.47 -1.28
CA GLY A 69 -1.00 -2.09 -1.74
C GLY A 69 -0.79 -1.10 -0.59
N HIS A 70 -1.39 -1.34 0.59
CA HIS A 70 -1.14 -0.55 1.80
C HIS A 70 0.28 -0.73 2.34
N ILE A 71 0.84 -1.95 2.32
CA ILE A 71 2.22 -2.21 2.74
C ILE A 71 3.20 -1.47 1.83
N ILE A 72 3.03 -1.60 0.51
CA ILE A 72 3.86 -0.87 -0.47
C ILE A 72 3.65 0.65 -0.32
N GLY A 73 2.40 1.09 -0.19
CA GLY A 73 2.05 2.49 0.00
C GLY A 73 2.72 3.10 1.22
N ALA A 74 2.61 2.47 2.39
CA ALA A 74 3.28 2.93 3.61
C ALA A 74 4.81 2.99 3.43
N GLY A 75 5.42 1.97 2.83
CA GLY A 75 6.86 1.96 2.53
C GLY A 75 7.29 3.10 1.61
N THR A 76 6.54 3.34 0.53
CA THR A 76 6.82 4.45 -0.41
C THR A 76 6.64 5.81 0.24
N ILE A 77 5.59 6.03 1.04
CA ILE A 77 5.35 7.29 1.73
C ILE A 77 6.49 7.58 2.72
N ILE A 78 6.89 6.59 3.52
CA ILE A 78 8.01 6.72 4.46
C ILE A 78 9.32 6.98 3.70
N GLY A 79 9.57 6.26 2.60
CA GLY A 79 10.76 6.43 1.77
C GLY A 79 10.84 7.82 1.12
N LEU A 80 9.76 8.28 0.46
CA LEU A 80 9.70 9.60 -0.17
C LEU A 80 9.90 10.71 0.85
N ARG A 81 9.35 10.53 2.06
CA ARG A 81 9.56 11.48 3.16
C ARG A 81 11.00 11.50 3.64
N SER A 82 11.64 10.33 3.79
CA SER A 82 13.06 10.24 4.15
C SER A 82 13.97 10.92 3.13
N THR A 83 13.56 11.03 1.86
CA THR A 83 14.30 11.74 0.81
C THR A 83 14.02 13.25 0.73
N GLY A 84 13.09 13.78 1.55
CA GLY A 84 12.74 15.20 1.55
C GLY A 84 11.87 15.67 0.37
N ILE A 85 11.39 14.75 -0.48
CA ILE A 85 10.51 15.05 -1.62
C ILE A 85 9.08 15.38 -1.14
N LEU A 86 8.70 14.79 -0.01
CA LEU A 86 7.42 14.98 0.64
C LEU A 86 7.65 15.62 2.02
N SER A 87 7.24 16.88 2.17
CA SER A 87 7.30 17.62 3.43
C SER A 87 6.08 17.33 4.30
#